data_AF-A0A1T4NZD7-F1
#
_entry.id   AF-A0A1T4NZD7-F1
#
_cell.length_a   1.000
_cell.length_b   1.000
_cell.length_c   1.000
_cell.angle_alpha   90.00
_cell.angle_beta   90.00
_cell.angle_gamma   90.00
#
_symmetry.space_group_name_H-M   'P 1'
#
loop_
_entity.id
_entity.type
_entity.pdbx_description
1 polymer ?
#
loop_
_entity_poly.entity_id
_entity_poly.type
_entity_poly.pdbx_seq_one_letter_code
_entity_poly.pdbx_strand_id
1 'polypeptide(L)'
;MRFQQFASPDNNGYFTISENNDCEYSNPIEWHKDMIMAHFSNLTFNHLLLSLQSPQPPKIPTGYQPIDYLRQIAAHQAGKTWNEELEKIVKTKVPDALWKTLQATSKKDQHKSLKNLTVSGEQLTSWYFKSYQTYGYLFSNYTFDFLPTGIDKASMPSLAYKEKSGSLTIIGNSRYTEKQLKQTIDHRRRRIVRVLDKENEWHCIFYDYRSMNGNETEKQGPHVHYISDKWGITRDEVIKRLSQKHYSLPCLHIGFFREPYEDDDNNSK
;
A
#
# COMPACT_ATOMS: atom_id res chain seq x y z
N MET A 1 0.23 9.45 -7.94
CA MET A 1 0.51 9.59 -6.50
C MET A 1 0.37 11.05 -6.10
N ARG A 2 -0.17 11.34 -4.92
CA ARG A 2 -0.26 12.71 -4.38
C ARG A 2 0.63 12.83 -3.15
N PHE A 3 1.33 13.96 -3.02
CA PHE A 3 2.13 14.29 -1.84
C PHE A 3 1.58 15.52 -1.15
N GLN A 4 1.58 15.48 0.16
CA GLN A 4 1.27 16.63 1.00
C GLN A 4 2.34 16.75 2.07
N GLN A 5 2.83 17.97 2.28
CA GLN A 5 3.83 18.27 3.30
C GLN A 5 3.23 19.17 4.37
N PHE A 6 3.55 18.85 5.61
CA PHE A 6 3.12 19.61 6.78
C PHE A 6 4.34 19.89 7.67
N ALA A 7 4.52 21.13 8.10
CA ALA A 7 5.53 21.43 9.11
C ALA A 7 5.21 20.64 10.40
N SER A 8 6.25 20.16 11.06
CA SER A 8 6.10 19.54 12.37
C SER A 8 5.60 20.56 13.40
N PRO A 9 4.85 20.15 14.44
CA PRO A 9 4.36 21.07 15.46
C PRO A 9 5.45 21.88 16.18
N ASP A 10 6.67 21.35 16.26
CA ASP A 10 7.84 21.99 16.85
C ASP A 10 8.69 22.81 15.85
N ASN A 11 8.26 22.87 14.58
CA ASN A 11 8.95 23.52 13.46
C ASN A 11 10.38 23.02 13.17
N ASN A 12 10.77 21.86 13.69
CA ASN A 12 12.10 21.27 13.45
C ASN A 12 12.11 20.25 12.31
N GLY A 13 11.03 20.14 11.53
CA GLY A 13 10.94 19.20 10.42
C GLY A 13 9.62 19.26 9.67
N TYR A 14 9.38 18.23 8.86
CA TYR A 14 8.17 18.10 8.06
C TYR A 14 7.67 16.66 8.05
N PHE A 15 6.35 16.49 8.05
CA PHE A 15 5.68 15.26 7.72
C PHE A 15 5.37 15.27 6.22
N THR A 16 5.76 14.21 5.51
CA THR A 16 5.34 13.99 4.12
C THR A 16 4.34 12.84 4.09
N ILE A 17 3.12 13.12 3.64
CA ILE A 17 2.09 12.11 3.38
C ILE A 17 2.07 11.81 1.89
N SER A 18 2.15 10.53 1.54
CA SER A 18 1.94 10.05 0.18
C SER A 18 0.65 9.24 0.09
N GLU A 19 -0.19 9.57 -0.89
CA GLU A 19 -1.39 8.80 -1.22
C GLU A 19 -1.23 8.14 -2.59
N ASN A 20 -1.42 6.82 -2.62
CA ASN A 20 -1.46 6.05 -3.85
C ASN A 20 -2.77 6.31 -4.57
N ASN A 21 -2.69 6.51 -5.88
CA ASN A 21 -3.90 6.63 -6.71
C ASN A 21 -4.40 5.24 -7.03
N ASP A 22 -5.72 5.10 -7.06
CA ASP A 22 -6.37 3.93 -7.63
C ASP A 22 -6.07 3.84 -9.13
N CYS A 23 -6.11 2.63 -9.67
CA CYS A 23 -5.93 2.35 -11.09
C CYS A 23 -6.88 1.25 -11.53
N GLU A 24 -7.15 1.23 -12.83
CA GLU A 24 -8.02 0.24 -13.46
C GLU A 24 -7.38 -0.20 -14.77
N TYR A 25 -7.37 -1.52 -15.00
CA TYR A 25 -6.83 -2.16 -16.20
C TYR A 25 -5.42 -1.68 -16.61
N SER A 26 -4.54 -1.51 -15.64
CA SER A 26 -3.20 -0.92 -15.83
C SER A 26 -2.10 -1.99 -15.89
N ASN A 27 -0.94 -1.61 -16.44
CA ASN A 27 0.28 -2.42 -16.29
C ASN A 27 0.75 -2.34 -14.81
N PRO A 28 0.80 -3.46 -14.06
CA PRO A 28 1.19 -3.43 -12.66
C PRO A 28 2.62 -2.96 -12.45
N ILE A 29 3.52 -3.19 -13.41
CA ILE A 29 4.93 -2.79 -13.32
C ILE A 29 5.04 -1.27 -13.39
N GLU A 30 4.45 -0.64 -14.40
CA GLU A 30 4.49 0.83 -14.54
C GLU A 30 3.74 1.52 -13.40
N TRP A 31 2.60 0.99 -12.96
CA TRP A 31 1.88 1.58 -11.82
C TRP A 31 2.70 1.55 -10.52
N HIS A 32 3.40 0.44 -10.24
CA HIS A 32 4.30 0.36 -9.08
C HIS A 32 5.56 1.21 -9.27
N LYS A 33 6.10 1.31 -10.49
CA LYS A 33 7.24 2.18 -10.81
C LYS A 33 6.92 3.63 -10.51
N ASP A 34 5.80 4.14 -11.02
CA ASP A 34 5.39 5.53 -10.77
C ASP A 34 5.21 5.80 -9.28
N MET A 35 4.65 4.84 -8.55
CA MET A 35 4.50 4.89 -7.09
C MET A 35 5.85 4.95 -6.37
N ILE A 36 6.75 4.01 -6.65
CA ILE A 36 8.05 3.87 -5.98
C ILE A 36 8.96 5.04 -6.35
N MET A 37 9.07 5.38 -7.64
CA MET A 37 9.89 6.48 -8.11
C MET A 37 9.46 7.80 -7.50
N ALA A 38 8.15 8.08 -7.45
CA ALA A 38 7.65 9.30 -6.84
C ALA A 38 7.94 9.32 -5.34
N HIS A 39 7.74 8.21 -4.63
CA HIS A 39 7.99 8.12 -3.19
C HIS A 39 9.47 8.39 -2.85
N PHE A 40 10.38 7.63 -3.45
CA PHE A 40 11.82 7.78 -3.20
C PHE A 40 12.37 9.10 -3.70
N SER A 41 11.89 9.61 -4.84
CA SER A 41 12.30 10.94 -5.31
C SER A 41 11.93 12.03 -4.32
N ASN A 42 10.75 11.99 -3.71
CA ASN A 42 10.37 12.97 -2.69
C ASN A 42 11.17 12.80 -1.40
N LEU A 43 11.37 11.57 -0.91
CA LEU A 43 12.17 11.33 0.29
C LEU A 43 13.61 11.82 0.12
N THR A 44 14.26 11.42 -0.99
CA THR A 44 15.62 11.85 -1.32
C THR A 44 15.69 13.37 -1.49
N PHE A 45 14.74 13.98 -2.20
CA PHE A 45 14.72 15.43 -2.39
C PHE A 45 14.62 16.17 -1.05
N ASN A 46 13.73 15.74 -0.15
CA ASN A 46 13.59 16.36 1.17
C ASN A 46 14.86 16.20 2.02
N HIS A 47 15.48 15.02 2.00
CA HIS A 47 16.75 14.78 2.67
C HIS A 47 17.86 15.71 2.14
N LEU A 48 17.97 15.85 0.82
CA LEU A 48 18.93 16.75 0.17
C LEU A 48 18.63 18.23 0.46
N LEU A 49 17.35 18.61 0.54
CA LEU A 49 16.95 19.98 0.88
C LEU A 49 17.38 20.34 2.30
N LEU A 50 17.17 19.44 3.25
CA LEU A 50 17.63 19.61 4.63
C LEU A 50 19.16 19.68 4.73
N SER A 51 19.89 18.91 3.91
CA SER A 51 21.35 18.92 3.93
C SER A 51 21.97 20.22 3.39
N LEU A 52 21.22 21.09 2.70
CA LEU A 52 21.68 22.44 2.37
C LEU A 52 21.92 23.32 3.62
N GLN A 53 21.31 22.98 4.74
CA GLN A 53 21.49 23.66 6.03
C GLN A 53 22.63 23.04 6.86
N SER A 54 23.25 21.96 6.37
CA SER A 54 24.36 21.27 7.04
C SER A 54 25.65 22.10 7.00
N PRO A 55 26.57 21.94 7.98
CA PRO A 55 27.92 22.53 7.92
C PRO A 55 28.71 22.16 6.65
N GLN A 56 28.36 21.04 6.01
CA GLN A 56 28.92 20.60 4.74
C GLN A 56 27.79 20.34 3.73
N PRO A 57 27.26 21.39 3.07
CA PRO A 57 26.16 21.23 2.12
C PRO A 57 26.65 20.53 0.85
N PRO A 58 25.74 19.87 0.10
CA PRO A 58 26.07 19.26 -1.17
C PRO A 58 26.62 20.31 -2.16
N LYS A 59 27.71 19.96 -2.86
CA LYS A 59 28.32 20.84 -3.87
C LYS A 59 27.41 20.93 -5.09
N ILE A 60 26.90 22.13 -5.37
CA ILE A 60 26.08 22.41 -6.54
C ILE A 60 26.99 22.96 -7.65
N PRO A 61 27.00 22.36 -8.86
CA PRO A 61 27.81 22.86 -9.96
C PRO A 61 27.41 24.28 -10.38
N THR A 62 28.41 25.07 -10.81
CA THR A 62 28.18 26.42 -11.34
C THR A 62 27.22 26.39 -12.52
N GLY A 63 26.22 27.29 -12.52
CA GLY A 63 25.22 27.40 -13.59
C GLY A 63 23.94 26.59 -13.37
N TYR A 64 23.87 25.80 -12.30
CA TYR A 64 22.64 25.09 -11.92
C TYR A 64 21.86 25.85 -10.85
N GLN A 65 20.53 25.87 -10.97
CA GLN A 65 19.66 26.28 -9.88
C GLN A 65 19.64 25.19 -8.80
N PRO A 66 19.90 25.50 -7.51
CA PRO A 66 20.01 24.52 -6.44
C PRO A 66 18.87 23.50 -6.39
N ILE A 67 17.63 23.99 -6.42
CA ILE A 67 16.43 23.14 -6.29
C ILE A 67 16.30 22.18 -7.47
N ASP A 68 16.52 22.64 -8.69
CA ASP A 68 16.40 21.80 -9.88
C ASP A 68 17.51 20.76 -9.94
N TYR A 69 18.71 21.10 -9.49
CA TYR A 69 19.81 20.16 -9.38
C TYR A 69 19.51 19.04 -8.36
N LEU A 70 19.01 19.39 -7.18
CA LEU A 70 18.63 18.39 -6.16
C LEU A 70 17.49 17.49 -6.64
N ARG A 71 16.51 18.03 -7.38
CA ARG A 71 15.44 17.23 -8.00
C ARG A 71 15.98 16.22 -9.01
N GLN A 72 16.96 16.62 -9.84
CA GLN A 72 17.59 15.70 -10.79
C GLN A 72 18.33 14.56 -10.08
N ILE A 73 19.09 14.87 -9.01
CA ILE A 73 19.74 13.85 -8.19
C ILE A 73 18.70 12.90 -7.60
N ALA A 74 17.63 13.44 -7.02
CA ALA A 74 16.58 12.66 -6.40
C ALA A 74 15.85 11.74 -7.39
N ALA A 75 15.53 12.24 -8.58
CA ALA A 75 14.92 11.44 -9.65
C ALA A 75 15.85 10.31 -10.12
N HIS A 76 17.15 10.61 -10.29
CA HIS A 76 18.13 9.61 -10.69
C HIS A 76 18.32 8.52 -9.62
N GLN A 77 18.40 8.88 -8.34
CA GLN A 77 18.48 7.90 -7.25
C GLN A 77 17.20 7.05 -7.16
N ALA A 78 16.02 7.67 -7.27
CA ALA A 78 14.76 6.94 -7.29
C ALA A 78 14.67 5.94 -8.46
N GLY A 79 15.22 6.28 -9.62
CA GLY A 79 15.33 5.36 -10.75
C GLY A 79 16.24 4.15 -10.47
N LYS A 80 17.35 4.35 -9.75
CA LYS A 80 18.21 3.25 -9.29
C LYS A 80 17.49 2.34 -8.30
N THR A 81 16.88 2.92 -7.27
CA THR A 81 16.09 2.18 -6.28
C THR A 81 14.97 1.38 -6.94
N TRP A 82 14.24 1.97 -7.90
CA TRP A 82 13.23 1.22 -8.66
C TRP A 82 13.82 0.02 -9.40
N ASN A 83 14.99 0.16 -10.04
CA ASN A 83 15.61 -0.95 -10.75
C ASN A 83 16.02 -2.09 -9.80
N GLU A 84 16.57 -1.76 -8.64
CA GLU A 84 16.93 -2.72 -7.59
C GLU A 84 15.68 -3.45 -7.05
N GLU A 85 14.62 -2.71 -6.74
CA GLU A 85 13.33 -3.26 -6.29
C GLU A 85 12.67 -4.13 -7.37
N LEU A 86 12.69 -3.70 -8.62
CA LEU A 86 12.16 -4.46 -9.74
C LEU A 86 12.92 -5.79 -9.89
N GLU A 87 14.25 -5.76 -9.81
CA GLU A 87 15.07 -6.97 -9.87
C GLU A 87 14.73 -7.93 -8.73
N LYS A 88 14.57 -7.42 -7.50
CA LYS A 88 14.13 -8.20 -6.34
C LYS A 88 12.77 -8.84 -6.58
N ILE A 89 11.75 -8.06 -6.96
CA ILE A 89 10.38 -8.52 -7.20
C ILE A 89 10.34 -9.59 -8.31
N VAL A 90 11.07 -9.39 -9.41
CA VAL A 90 11.13 -10.36 -10.51
C VAL A 90 11.80 -11.66 -10.07
N LYS A 91 12.80 -11.61 -9.19
CA LYS A 91 13.45 -12.80 -8.63
C LYS A 91 12.64 -13.49 -7.54
N THR A 92 11.74 -12.79 -6.85
CA THR A 92 10.89 -13.38 -5.80
C THR A 92 10.11 -14.58 -6.31
N LYS A 93 10.25 -15.71 -5.61
CA LYS A 93 9.56 -16.95 -5.96
C LYS A 93 8.09 -16.85 -5.57
N VAL A 94 7.21 -16.93 -6.57
CA VAL A 94 5.77 -17.00 -6.37
C VAL A 94 5.37 -18.44 -6.04
N PRO A 95 4.59 -18.69 -4.97
CA PRO A 95 4.10 -20.03 -4.66
C PRO A 95 3.28 -20.64 -5.79
N ASP A 96 3.54 -21.91 -6.14
CA ASP A 96 2.83 -22.64 -7.20
C ASP A 96 1.31 -22.65 -7.02
N ALA A 97 0.84 -22.57 -5.77
CA ALA A 97 -0.58 -22.44 -5.44
C ALA A 97 -1.25 -21.24 -6.12
N LEU A 98 -0.56 -20.08 -6.21
CA LEU A 98 -1.08 -18.88 -6.88
C LEU A 98 -1.08 -19.02 -8.41
N TRP A 99 -0.18 -19.82 -8.98
CA TRP A 99 -0.23 -20.12 -10.41
C TRP A 99 -1.39 -21.05 -10.76
N LYS A 100 -1.63 -22.04 -9.90
CA LYS A 100 -2.75 -22.98 -10.06
C LYS A 100 -4.11 -22.30 -9.98
N THR A 101 -4.25 -21.17 -9.30
CA THR A 101 -5.54 -20.46 -9.28
C THR A 101 -5.89 -19.85 -10.63
N LEU A 102 -4.91 -19.31 -11.36
CA LEU A 102 -5.10 -18.75 -12.71
C LEU A 102 -5.49 -19.81 -13.74
N GLN A 103 -5.11 -21.06 -13.52
CA GLN A 103 -5.37 -22.18 -14.44
C GLN A 103 -6.59 -23.02 -14.04
N ALA A 104 -7.14 -22.79 -12.85
CA ALA A 104 -8.22 -23.57 -12.31
C ALA A 104 -9.54 -23.26 -13.01
N THR A 105 -10.24 -24.30 -13.45
CA THR A 105 -11.53 -24.19 -14.14
C THR A 105 -12.72 -24.13 -13.18
N SER A 106 -12.50 -24.34 -11.87
CA SER A 106 -13.56 -24.35 -10.86
C SER A 106 -13.14 -23.68 -9.54
N LYS A 107 -14.14 -23.15 -8.82
CA LYS A 107 -13.99 -22.66 -7.44
C LYS A 107 -13.37 -23.70 -6.51
N LYS A 108 -13.73 -24.98 -6.68
CA LYS A 108 -13.24 -26.08 -5.84
C LYS A 108 -11.74 -26.28 -6.01
N ASP A 109 -11.23 -26.15 -7.24
CA ASP A 109 -9.80 -26.31 -7.53
C ASP A 109 -8.99 -25.11 -7.04
N GLN A 110 -9.55 -23.90 -7.13
CA GLN A 110 -8.94 -22.70 -6.53
C GLN A 110 -8.87 -22.83 -5.00
N HIS A 111 -9.95 -23.29 -4.36
CA HIS A 111 -9.95 -23.57 -2.93
C HIS A 111 -8.92 -24.64 -2.55
N LYS A 112 -8.83 -25.74 -3.30
CA LYS A 112 -7.84 -26.80 -3.03
C LYS A 112 -6.41 -26.27 -3.15
N SER A 113 -6.14 -25.42 -4.14
CA SER A 113 -4.81 -24.87 -4.39
C SER A 113 -4.37 -23.88 -3.32
N LEU A 114 -5.29 -23.03 -2.85
CA LEU A 114 -5.01 -21.98 -1.85
C LEU A 114 -5.08 -22.48 -0.40
N LYS A 115 -5.54 -23.71 -0.17
CA LYS A 115 -5.69 -24.26 1.17
C LYS A 115 -4.34 -24.26 1.90
N ASN A 116 -4.31 -23.67 3.10
CA ASN A 116 -3.12 -23.55 3.96
C ASN A 116 -1.96 -22.74 3.34
N LEU A 117 -2.21 -21.98 2.28
CA LEU A 117 -1.20 -21.09 1.72
C LEU A 117 -1.03 -19.89 2.64
N THR A 118 0.24 -19.53 2.88
CA THR A 118 0.63 -18.25 3.45
C THR A 118 1.47 -17.48 2.42
N VAL A 119 1.16 -16.20 2.21
CA VAL A 119 1.86 -15.33 1.25
C VAL A 119 2.42 -14.08 1.92
N SER A 120 3.52 -13.55 1.39
CA SER A 120 4.02 -12.22 1.74
C SER A 120 3.56 -11.14 0.73
N GLY A 121 3.73 -9.88 1.11
CA GLY A 121 3.48 -8.75 0.20
C GLY A 121 4.33 -8.82 -1.06
N GLU A 122 5.61 -9.20 -0.92
CA GLU A 122 6.53 -9.35 -2.06
C GLU A 122 6.10 -10.45 -3.01
N GLN A 123 5.64 -11.59 -2.48
CA GLN A 123 5.14 -12.70 -3.29
C GLN A 123 3.90 -12.32 -4.08
N LEU A 124 2.96 -11.56 -3.46
CA LEU A 124 1.78 -11.05 -4.15
C LEU A 124 2.16 -10.04 -5.24
N THR A 125 3.06 -9.10 -4.95
CA THR A 125 3.54 -8.14 -5.96
C THR A 125 4.22 -8.84 -7.13
N SER A 126 5.10 -9.81 -6.85
CA SER A 126 5.74 -10.64 -7.88
C SER A 126 4.72 -11.41 -8.72
N TRP A 127 3.67 -11.95 -8.07
CA TRP A 127 2.58 -12.62 -8.77
C TRP A 127 1.82 -11.68 -9.71
N TYR A 128 1.50 -10.45 -9.31
CA TYR A 128 0.86 -9.48 -10.21
C TYR A 128 1.75 -9.16 -11.43
N PHE A 129 3.04 -8.93 -11.22
CA PHE A 129 3.98 -8.60 -12.30
C PHE A 129 4.11 -9.74 -13.29
N LYS A 130 4.36 -10.95 -12.78
CA LYS A 130 4.53 -12.14 -13.60
C LYS A 130 3.24 -12.59 -14.27
N SER A 131 2.07 -12.32 -13.69
CA SER A 131 0.77 -12.58 -14.31
C SER A 131 0.54 -11.67 -15.53
N TYR A 132 0.92 -10.39 -15.43
CA TYR A 132 0.93 -9.48 -16.56
C TYR A 132 1.90 -9.93 -17.65
N GLN A 133 3.16 -10.19 -17.29
CA GLN A 133 4.22 -10.54 -18.25
C GLN A 133 3.99 -11.88 -18.96
N THR A 134 3.52 -12.91 -18.22
CA THR A 134 3.38 -14.27 -18.75
C THR A 134 2.03 -14.50 -19.42
N TYR A 135 0.96 -13.93 -18.86
CA TYR A 135 -0.41 -14.28 -19.24
C TYR A 135 -1.23 -13.09 -19.73
N GLY A 136 -0.70 -11.86 -19.66
CA GLY A 136 -1.39 -10.65 -20.14
C GLY A 136 -2.47 -10.11 -19.20
N TYR A 137 -2.48 -10.49 -17.92
CA TYR A 137 -3.45 -9.94 -16.96
C TYR A 137 -3.18 -8.46 -16.69
N LEU A 138 -4.21 -7.64 -16.82
CA LEU A 138 -4.19 -6.24 -16.41
C LEU A 138 -4.46 -6.13 -14.91
N PHE A 139 -4.00 -5.04 -14.30
CA PHE A 139 -4.06 -4.83 -12.86
C PHE A 139 -4.94 -3.64 -12.50
N SER A 140 -5.79 -3.82 -11.50
CA SER A 140 -6.60 -2.75 -10.91
C SER A 140 -6.35 -2.69 -9.40
N ASN A 141 -6.28 -1.48 -8.85
CA ASN A 141 -6.14 -1.24 -7.41
C ASN A 141 -7.19 -0.22 -6.95
N TYR A 142 -7.97 -0.58 -5.94
CA TYR A 142 -8.94 0.30 -5.29
C TYR A 142 -8.66 0.47 -3.82
N THR A 143 -8.85 1.67 -3.31
CA THR A 143 -8.70 1.99 -1.90
C THR A 143 -10.01 2.55 -1.35
N PHE A 144 -10.58 1.86 -0.37
CA PHE A 144 -11.77 2.30 0.33
C PHE A 144 -11.46 2.62 1.79
N ASP A 145 -11.69 3.86 2.18
CA ASP A 145 -11.53 4.34 3.56
C ASP A 145 -12.90 4.64 4.18
N PHE A 146 -13.17 4.02 5.33
CA PHE A 146 -14.43 4.16 6.07
C PHE A 146 -14.16 4.73 7.46
N LEU A 147 -14.68 5.93 7.69
CA LEU A 147 -14.65 6.55 9.00
C LEU A 147 -15.79 6.00 9.90
N PRO A 148 -15.62 6.08 11.24
CA PRO A 148 -16.72 5.81 12.16
C PRO A 148 -17.93 6.72 11.92
N THR A 149 -19.11 6.24 12.30
CA THR A 149 -20.36 7.00 12.14
C THR A 149 -20.30 8.29 12.96
N GLY A 150 -20.77 9.41 12.40
CA GLY A 150 -20.72 10.73 13.05
C GLY A 150 -19.38 11.46 12.88
N ILE A 151 -18.39 10.85 12.23
CA ILE A 151 -17.17 11.54 11.83
C ILE A 151 -17.36 12.12 10.42
N ASP A 152 -17.15 13.42 10.31
CA ASP A 152 -17.11 14.17 9.05
C ASP A 152 -15.66 14.31 8.62
N LYS A 153 -15.37 13.81 7.41
CA LYS A 153 -14.02 13.85 6.84
C LYS A 153 -13.51 15.28 6.64
N ALA A 154 -14.40 16.23 6.31
CA ALA A 154 -14.01 17.62 6.10
C ALA A 154 -13.59 18.32 7.41
N SER A 155 -14.00 17.76 8.54
CA SER A 155 -13.70 18.28 9.87
C SER A 155 -12.51 17.58 10.55
N MET A 156 -11.86 16.64 9.86
CA MET A 156 -10.65 15.97 10.33
C MET A 156 -9.43 16.90 10.21
N PRO A 157 -8.43 16.77 11.09
CA PRO A 157 -7.16 17.45 10.91
C PRO A 157 -6.48 16.95 9.63
N SER A 158 -5.56 17.76 9.09
CA SER A 158 -4.75 17.37 7.93
C SER A 158 -3.95 16.09 8.19
N LEU A 159 -3.45 15.92 9.41
CA LEU A 159 -2.85 14.68 9.89
C LEU A 159 -3.22 14.42 11.35
N ALA A 160 -3.56 13.17 11.65
CA ALA A 160 -3.55 12.65 13.02
C ALA A 160 -2.84 11.30 13.02
N TYR A 161 -1.74 11.21 13.75
CA TYR A 161 -0.90 10.02 13.85
C TYR A 161 -0.78 9.60 15.30
N LYS A 162 -1.07 8.31 15.57
CA LYS A 162 -0.97 7.72 16.91
C LYS A 162 0.35 6.97 17.01
N GLU A 163 1.21 7.45 17.89
CA GLU A 163 2.52 6.84 18.19
C GLU A 163 2.38 5.49 18.88
N LYS A 164 3.45 4.68 18.88
CA LYS A 164 3.51 3.41 19.63
C LYS A 164 3.26 3.61 21.13
N SER A 165 3.70 4.75 21.69
CA SER A 165 3.46 5.15 23.09
C SER A 165 1.99 5.47 23.41
N GLY A 166 1.15 5.64 22.39
CA GLY A 166 -0.23 6.08 22.51
C GLY A 166 -0.43 7.60 22.54
N SER A 167 0.63 8.40 22.42
CA SER A 167 0.52 9.84 22.16
C SER A 167 -0.01 10.11 20.75
N LEU A 168 -0.68 11.24 20.57
CA LEU A 168 -1.23 11.64 19.28
C LEU A 168 -0.54 12.90 18.76
N THR A 169 0.03 12.80 17.57
CA THR A 169 0.53 13.95 16.81
C THR A 169 -0.60 14.45 15.91
N ILE A 170 -0.99 15.70 16.06
CA ILE A 170 -2.08 16.35 15.29
C ILE A 170 -1.49 17.51 14.52
N ILE A 171 -1.78 17.60 13.22
CA ILE A 171 -1.41 18.73 12.37
C ILE A 171 -2.65 19.27 11.67
N GLY A 172 -2.87 20.58 11.78
CA GLY A 172 -4.03 21.27 11.25
C GLY A 172 -5.19 21.34 12.26
N ASN A 173 -6.19 22.14 11.91
CA ASN A 173 -7.36 22.36 12.77
C ASN A 173 -8.31 21.15 12.72
N SER A 174 -8.95 20.86 13.85
CA SER A 174 -9.92 19.79 14.00
C SER A 174 -10.99 20.21 14.99
N ARG A 175 -12.25 19.84 14.73
CA ARG A 175 -13.34 20.00 15.70
C ARG A 175 -13.41 18.86 16.73
N TYR A 176 -12.61 17.82 16.51
CA TYR A 176 -12.59 16.61 17.33
C TYR A 176 -11.54 16.70 18.42
N THR A 177 -11.91 16.28 19.62
CA THR A 177 -10.98 16.10 20.75
C THR A 177 -9.95 15.02 20.45
N GLU A 178 -8.80 15.04 21.14
CA GLU A 178 -7.77 14.01 21.01
C GLU A 178 -8.34 12.59 21.23
N LYS A 179 -9.25 12.43 22.20
CA LYS A 179 -9.94 11.16 22.47
C LYS A 179 -10.77 10.70 21.28
N GLN A 180 -11.53 11.60 20.66
CA GLN A 180 -12.32 11.28 19.45
C GLN A 180 -11.43 10.94 18.25
N LEU A 181 -10.29 11.62 18.09
CA LEU A 181 -9.33 11.32 17.03
C LEU A 181 -8.67 9.96 17.25
N LYS A 182 -8.25 9.62 18.48
CA LYS A 182 -7.74 8.29 18.82
C LYS A 182 -8.76 7.20 18.49
N GLN A 183 -10.02 7.38 18.92
CA GLN A 183 -11.11 6.47 18.58
C GLN A 183 -11.35 6.38 17.07
N THR A 184 -11.23 7.50 16.36
CA THR A 184 -11.36 7.53 14.90
C THR A 184 -10.27 6.71 14.23
N ILE A 185 -9.02 6.86 14.65
CA ILE A 185 -7.88 6.09 14.13
C ILE A 185 -8.03 4.60 14.45
N ASP A 186 -8.41 4.26 15.68
CA ASP A 186 -8.54 2.87 16.13
C ASP A 186 -9.72 2.14 15.48
N HIS A 187 -10.76 2.86 15.10
CA HIS A 187 -11.98 2.29 14.50
C HIS A 187 -12.16 2.60 13.01
N ARG A 188 -11.22 3.31 12.38
CA ARG A 188 -11.22 3.46 10.91
C ARG A 188 -11.07 2.09 10.29
N ARG A 189 -11.76 1.87 9.17
CA ARG A 189 -11.56 0.69 8.34
C ARG A 189 -10.99 1.13 7.02
N ARG A 190 -9.91 0.49 6.61
CA ARG A 190 -9.33 0.69 5.29
C ARG A 190 -9.30 -0.65 4.59
N ARG A 191 -9.76 -0.64 3.34
CA ARG A 191 -9.76 -1.79 2.46
C ARG A 191 -8.98 -1.45 1.21
N ILE A 192 -8.08 -2.34 0.84
CA ILE A 192 -7.37 -2.24 -0.44
C ILE A 192 -7.72 -3.49 -1.23
N VAL A 193 -8.13 -3.28 -2.46
CA VAL A 193 -8.62 -4.31 -3.37
C VAL A 193 -7.71 -4.31 -4.58
N ARG A 194 -7.18 -5.48 -4.93
CA ARG A 194 -6.33 -5.68 -6.10
C ARG A 194 -6.96 -6.73 -6.99
N VAL A 195 -7.15 -6.40 -8.26
CA VAL A 195 -7.77 -7.28 -9.25
C VAL A 195 -6.80 -7.53 -10.39
N LEU A 196 -6.67 -8.79 -10.78
CA LEU A 196 -6.11 -9.21 -12.05
C LEU A 196 -7.25 -9.49 -13.01
N ASP A 197 -7.24 -8.84 -14.17
CA ASP A 197 -8.30 -8.88 -15.17
C ASP A 197 -7.74 -9.42 -16.50
N LYS A 198 -8.40 -10.41 -17.10
CA LYS A 198 -8.08 -10.92 -18.44
C LYS A 198 -9.35 -11.41 -19.13
N GLU A 199 -9.80 -10.67 -20.14
CA GLU A 199 -11.03 -10.97 -20.88
C GLU A 199 -12.23 -11.15 -19.91
N ASN A 200 -12.77 -12.37 -19.81
CA ASN A 200 -13.89 -12.69 -18.91
C ASN A 200 -13.44 -13.30 -17.57
N GLU A 201 -12.13 -13.48 -17.36
CA GLU A 201 -11.56 -14.03 -16.14
C GLU A 201 -11.03 -12.91 -15.26
N TRP A 202 -11.26 -13.02 -13.94
CA TRP A 202 -10.73 -12.08 -12.98
C TRP A 202 -10.43 -12.75 -11.64
N HIS A 203 -9.38 -12.27 -10.99
CA HIS A 203 -8.95 -12.71 -9.67
C HIS A 203 -8.77 -11.49 -8.77
N CYS A 204 -9.40 -11.52 -7.60
CA CYS A 204 -9.37 -10.43 -6.65
C CYS A 204 -8.71 -10.90 -5.35
N ILE A 205 -7.68 -10.16 -4.92
CA ILE A 205 -7.14 -10.22 -3.57
C ILE A 205 -7.44 -8.91 -2.87
N PHE A 206 -8.01 -8.96 -1.68
CA PHE A 206 -8.26 -7.77 -0.90
C PHE A 206 -7.91 -7.96 0.58
N TYR A 207 -7.58 -6.87 1.23
CA TYR A 207 -7.20 -6.86 2.64
C TYR A 207 -7.94 -5.74 3.37
N ASP A 208 -8.43 -6.07 4.56
CA ASP A 208 -8.91 -5.12 5.55
C ASP A 208 -7.84 -4.97 6.64
N TYR A 209 -7.63 -3.75 7.12
CA TYR A 209 -6.67 -3.48 8.19
C TYR A 209 -6.95 -4.30 9.45
N ARG A 210 -8.21 -4.69 9.69
CA ARG A 210 -8.56 -5.59 10.80
C ARG A 210 -8.02 -7.00 10.59
N SER A 211 -8.16 -7.57 9.39
CA SER A 211 -7.62 -8.88 9.03
C SER A 211 -6.10 -8.87 9.15
N MET A 212 -5.45 -7.81 8.67
CA MET A 212 -3.98 -7.65 8.72
C MET A 212 -3.42 -7.53 10.13
N ASN A 213 -4.20 -7.00 11.07
CA ASN A 213 -3.83 -6.89 12.49
C ASN A 213 -4.20 -8.13 13.32
N GLY A 214 -4.77 -9.18 12.70
CA GLY A 214 -5.21 -10.39 13.41
C GLY A 214 -6.41 -10.14 14.35
N ASN A 215 -7.16 -9.05 14.13
CA ASN A 215 -8.25 -8.62 14.99
C ASN A 215 -9.63 -9.11 14.50
N GLU A 216 -9.64 -10.18 13.70
CA GLU A 216 -10.85 -10.88 13.31
C GLU A 216 -11.11 -12.05 14.26
N THR A 217 -12.38 -12.26 14.59
CA THR A 217 -12.83 -13.21 15.62
C THR A 217 -12.55 -14.68 15.29
N GLU A 218 -12.15 -14.97 14.06
CA GLU A 218 -11.73 -16.30 13.65
C GLU A 218 -10.23 -16.46 13.91
N LYS A 219 -9.85 -17.57 14.57
CA LYS A 219 -8.51 -17.91 15.08
C LYS A 219 -7.37 -17.99 14.03
N GLN A 220 -7.51 -17.37 12.88
CA GLN A 220 -6.51 -17.27 11.84
C GLN A 220 -5.86 -15.90 11.98
N GLY A 221 -4.54 -15.86 12.15
CA GLY A 221 -3.78 -14.62 12.27
C GLY A 221 -3.90 -13.71 11.02
N PRO A 222 -2.91 -12.85 10.75
CA PRO A 222 -2.95 -11.99 9.58
C PRO A 222 -3.26 -12.78 8.29
N HIS A 223 -4.22 -12.30 7.51
CA HIS A 223 -4.66 -12.96 6.28
C HIS A 223 -5.20 -11.95 5.25
N VAL A 224 -5.24 -12.39 3.99
CA VAL A 224 -5.88 -11.70 2.88
C VAL A 224 -7.06 -12.51 2.38
N HIS A 225 -8.00 -11.84 1.71
CA HIS A 225 -9.19 -12.44 1.15
C HIS A 225 -9.01 -12.65 -0.35
N TYR A 226 -9.46 -13.79 -0.86
CA TYR A 226 -9.43 -14.13 -2.28
C TYR A 226 -10.83 -14.49 -2.80
N ILE A 227 -11.17 -13.96 -3.97
CA ILE A 227 -12.39 -14.28 -4.73
C ILE A 227 -12.09 -14.13 -6.23
N SER A 228 -12.79 -14.86 -7.08
CA SER A 228 -12.63 -14.82 -8.55
C SER A 228 -13.97 -14.95 -9.27
N ASP A 229 -13.91 -14.85 -10.60
CA ASP A 229 -15.02 -15.14 -11.51
C ASP A 229 -15.69 -16.51 -11.24
N LYS A 230 -14.92 -17.49 -10.74
CA LYS A 230 -15.42 -18.84 -10.45
C LYS A 230 -16.45 -18.91 -9.32
N TRP A 231 -16.71 -17.81 -8.61
CA TRP A 231 -17.79 -17.70 -7.62
C TRP A 231 -19.15 -17.33 -8.22
N GLY A 232 -19.23 -17.06 -9.53
CA GLY A 232 -20.49 -16.70 -10.20
C GLY A 232 -21.03 -15.34 -9.80
N ILE A 233 -20.19 -14.48 -9.22
CA ILE A 233 -20.48 -13.07 -8.93
C ILE A 233 -19.71 -12.25 -9.96
N THR A 234 -20.26 -11.15 -10.47
CA THR A 234 -19.53 -10.29 -11.41
C THR A 234 -18.47 -9.47 -10.67
N ARG A 235 -17.40 -9.08 -11.40
CA ARG A 235 -16.36 -8.17 -10.90
C ARG A 235 -16.98 -6.89 -10.31
N ASP A 236 -17.88 -6.25 -11.05
CA ASP A 236 -18.50 -4.99 -10.63
C ASP A 236 -19.33 -5.14 -9.35
N GLU A 237 -20.05 -6.25 -9.20
CA GLU A 237 -20.80 -6.53 -7.98
C GLU A 237 -19.86 -6.77 -6.80
N VAL A 238 -18.72 -7.44 -7.02
CA VAL A 238 -17.68 -7.58 -5.98
C VAL A 238 -17.11 -6.21 -5.58
N ILE A 239 -16.70 -5.38 -6.53
CA ILE A 239 -16.17 -4.04 -6.24
C ILE A 239 -17.23 -3.17 -5.53
N LYS A 240 -18.47 -3.21 -5.99
CA LYS A 240 -19.60 -2.48 -5.36
C LYS A 240 -19.84 -2.93 -3.92
N ARG A 241 -19.75 -4.22 -3.62
CA ARG A 241 -19.87 -4.70 -2.23
C ARG A 241 -18.65 -4.31 -1.40
N LEU A 242 -17.45 -4.41 -1.96
CA LEU A 242 -16.21 -4.02 -1.29
C LEU A 242 -16.09 -2.50 -1.08
N SER A 243 -16.85 -1.67 -1.79
CA SER A 243 -16.93 -0.23 -1.52
C SER A 243 -17.89 0.12 -0.38
N GLN A 244 -18.56 -0.87 0.22
CA GLN A 244 -19.43 -0.67 1.38
C GLN A 244 -18.68 -0.90 2.71
N LYS A 245 -19.05 -0.12 3.73
CA LYS A 245 -18.49 -0.23 5.09
C LYS A 245 -18.68 -1.63 5.70
N HIS A 246 -19.83 -2.22 5.41
CA HIS A 246 -20.19 -3.59 5.74
C HIS A 246 -20.44 -4.33 4.43
N TYR A 247 -19.78 -5.47 4.24
CA TYR A 247 -19.92 -6.29 3.05
C TYR A 247 -20.10 -7.74 3.47
N SER A 248 -20.70 -8.53 2.58
CA SER A 248 -20.73 -9.98 2.69
C SER A 248 -20.38 -10.56 1.32
N LEU A 249 -19.29 -11.31 1.30
CA LEU A 249 -18.80 -11.99 0.11
C LEU A 249 -18.35 -13.40 0.49
N PRO A 250 -18.67 -14.41 -0.35
CA PRO A 250 -18.09 -15.73 -0.21
C PRO A 250 -16.63 -15.67 -0.70
N CYS A 251 -15.67 -15.46 0.18
CA CYS A 251 -14.23 -15.44 -0.15
C CYS A 251 -13.47 -16.55 0.57
N LEU A 252 -12.22 -16.77 0.15
CA LEU A 252 -11.25 -17.62 0.84
C LEU A 252 -10.29 -16.75 1.63
N HIS A 253 -9.92 -17.20 2.83
CA HIS A 253 -8.83 -16.61 3.58
C HIS A 253 -7.50 -17.30 3.20
N ILE A 254 -6.51 -16.49 2.84
CA ILE A 254 -5.13 -16.92 2.59
C ILE A 254 -4.28 -16.30 3.69
N GLY A 255 -3.47 -17.12 4.37
CA GLY A 255 -2.57 -16.63 5.41
C GLY A 255 -1.65 -15.53 4.86
N PHE A 256 -1.36 -14.53 5.66
CA PHE A 256 -0.49 -13.43 5.28
C PHE A 256 0.69 -13.34 6.25
N PHE A 257 1.90 -13.45 5.72
CA PHE A 257 3.10 -13.21 6.49
C PHE A 257 3.50 -11.75 6.35
N ARG A 258 3.55 -11.07 7.50
CA ARG A 258 4.13 -9.74 7.60
C ARG A 258 5.60 -9.92 7.96
N GLU A 259 6.48 -9.60 7.03
CA GLU A 259 7.91 -9.52 7.35
C GLU A 259 8.09 -8.56 8.53
N PRO A 260 8.87 -8.94 9.55
CA PRO A 260 9.23 -8.00 10.60
C PRO A 260 9.93 -6.82 9.94
N TYR A 261 9.47 -5.61 10.25
CA TYR A 261 10.24 -4.41 9.92
C TYR A 261 11.53 -4.53 10.73
N GLU A 262 12.68 -4.70 10.07
CA GLU A 262 13.97 -4.51 10.73
C GLU A 262 14.03 -3.01 11.10
N ASP A 263 13.66 -2.70 12.34
CA ASP A 263 13.97 -1.40 12.92
C ASP A 263 15.51 -1.36 13.04
N ASP A 264 16.15 -0.41 12.35
CA ASP A 264 17.58 -0.04 12.47
C ASP A 264 17.90 0.52 13.87
N ASP A 265 17.41 -0.12 14.94
CA ASP A 265 17.67 0.21 16.34
C ASP A 265 18.78 -0.68 16.94
N ASN A 266 19.64 -1.26 16.10
CA ASN A 266 20.93 -1.82 16.52
C ASN A 266 22.05 -0.77 16.50
N ASN A 267 21.75 0.46 16.91
CA ASN A 267 22.78 1.45 17.23
C ASN A 267 22.44 2.22 18.52
N SER A 268 22.14 1.49 19.58
CA SER A 268 22.31 2.01 20.94
C SER A 268 22.89 0.96 21.89
N LYS A 269 24.18 1.19 22.19
CA LYS A 269 25.06 0.64 23.23
C LYS A 269 25.88 -0.59 22.89
#